data_AF-A0A8T5L4F0-F1
#
_entry.id   AF-A0A8T5L4F0-F1
#
_cell.length_a   1.000
_cell.length_b   1.000
_cell.length_c   1.000
_cell.angle_alpha   90.00
_cell.angle_beta   90.00
_cell.angle_gamma   90.00
#
_symmetry.space_group_name_H-M   'P 1'
#
loop_
_entity.id
_entity.type
_entity.pdbx_description
1 polymer ?
#
loop_
_entity_poly.entity_id
_entity_poly.type
_entity_poly.pdbx_seq_one_letter_code
_entity_poly.pdbx_strand_id
1 'polypeptide(L)' 'MKTKLLFICWANMDRSPAAESLFKDSNKVEAKSAGLAPYAEKKLTKQSIEWADKIFVMEHEHKIMLF' A
#
# COMPACT_ATOMS: atom_id res chain seq x y z
N MET A 1 9.63 6.15 16.81
CA MET A 1 8.48 5.47 16.15
C MET A 1 8.84 5.25 14.69
N LYS A 2 8.41 4.14 14.07
CA LYS A 2 8.62 3.89 12.65
C LYS A 2 7.56 4.62 11.83
N THR A 3 7.93 5.22 10.71
CA THR A 3 6.96 5.80 9.76
C THR A 3 6.23 4.70 9.01
N LYS A 4 4.90 4.79 8.92
CA LYS A 4 4.04 3.78 8.30
C LYS A 4 3.76 4.14 6.84
N LEU A 5 4.20 3.27 5.93
CA LEU A 5 4.06 3.45 4.49
C LEU A 5 3.04 2.44 3.93
N LEU A 6 2.10 2.91 3.12
CA LEU A 6 1.16 2.05 2.40
C LEU A 6 1.37 2.15 0.89
N PHE A 7 1.65 1.03 0.24
CA PHE A 7 1.80 0.94 -1.22
C PHE A 7 0.55 0.34 -1.86
N ILE A 8 0.03 0.99 -2.90
CA ILE A 8 -1.23 0.62 -3.54
C ILE A 8 -1.02 0.38 -5.03
N CYS A 9 -1.46 -0.77 -5.53
CA CYS A 9 -1.61 -1.04 -6.95
C CYS A 9 -3.01 -1.61 -7.26
N TRP A 10 -3.23 -2.15 -8.45
CA TRP A 10 -4.54 -2.71 -8.80
C TRP A 10 -4.85 -4.02 -8.04
N ALA A 11 -4.09 -5.09 -8.28
CA ALA A 11 -4.39 -6.43 -7.77
C ALA A 11 -3.63 -6.83 -6.49
N ASN A 12 -2.62 -6.05 -6.07
CA ASN A 12 -1.70 -6.41 -4.97
C ASN A 12 -0.92 -7.72 -5.17
N MET A 13 -0.49 -8.01 -6.40
CA MET A 13 0.28 -9.23 -6.70
C MET A 13 1.77 -8.92 -6.96
N ASP A 14 2.06 -7.88 -7.75
CA ASP A 14 3.44 -7.60 -8.18
C ASP A 14 4.03 -6.34 -7.52
N ARG A 15 3.57 -5.17 -7.98
CA ARG A 15 4.25 -3.90 -7.72
C ARG A 15 4.19 -3.47 -6.27
N SER A 16 3.01 -3.49 -5.65
CA SER A 16 2.87 -3.05 -4.26
C SER A 16 3.45 -4.05 -3.25
N PRO A 17 3.34 -5.39 -3.42
CA PRO A 17 4.09 -6.34 -2.58
C PRO A 17 5.61 -6.23 -2.73
N ALA A 18 6.11 -6.00 -3.96
CA ALA A 18 7.54 -5.76 -4.17
C ALA A 18 8.02 -4.54 -3.39
N ALA A 19 7.28 -3.41 -3.45
CA ALA A 19 7.61 -2.22 -2.67
C ALA A 19 7.57 -2.47 -1.15
N GLU A 20 6.59 -3.23 -0.65
CA GLU A 20 6.54 -3.63 0.76
C GLU A 20 7.79 -4.44 1.17
N SER A 21 8.20 -5.40 0.33
CA SER A 21 9.34 -6.28 0.61
C SER A 21 10.67 -5.53 0.73
N LEU A 22 10.85 -4.43 -0.02
CA LEU A 22 12.05 -3.58 0.05
C LEU A 22 12.27 -2.98 1.45
N PHE A 23 11.20 -2.83 2.24
CA PHE A 23 11.24 -2.21 3.56
C PHE A 23 11.08 -3.21 4.71
N LYS A 24 11.04 -4.53 4.43
CA LYS A 24 10.82 -5.59 5.43
C LYS A 24 11.74 -5.48 6.65
N ASP A 25 13.01 -5.20 6.42
CA ASP A 25 14.03 -5.16 7.48
C ASP A 25 14.38 -3.72 7.92
N SER A 26 13.52 -2.76 7.58
CA SER A 26 13.78 -1.36 7.93
C SER A 26 13.59 -1.08 9.42
N ASN A 27 14.60 -0.46 10.03
CA ASN A 27 14.51 0.06 11.39
C ASN A 27 13.81 1.42 11.47
N LYS A 28 13.60 2.09 10.33
CA LYS A 28 13.03 3.45 10.26
C LYS A 28 11.56 3.47 9.85
N VAL A 29 11.12 2.48 9.07
CA VAL A 29 9.76 2.44 8.52
C VAL A 29 9.11 1.09 8.71
N GLU A 30 7.78 1.08 8.72
CA GLU A 30 6.95 -0.11 8.62
C GLU A 30 6.14 0.00 7.32
N ALA A 31 6.23 -0.98 6.44
CA ALA A 31 5.55 -0.97 5.16
C ALA A 31 4.43 -1.99 5.12
N LYS A 32 3.32 -1.61 4.47
CA LYS A 32 2.24 -2.50 4.05
C LYS A 32 1.88 -2.20 2.61
N SER A 33 1.23 -3.15 1.97
CA SER A 33 0.65 -3.00 0.66
C SER A 33 -0.82 -3.44 0.63
N ALA A 34 -1.53 -2.92 -0.37
CA ALA A 34 -2.91 -3.28 -0.68
C ALA A 34 -3.21 -3.10 -2.18
N GLY A 35 -4.38 -3.55 -2.61
CA GLY A 35 -4.89 -3.44 -3.96
C GLY A 35 -6.30 -2.87 -4.03
N LEU A 36 -6.59 -2.10 -5.09
CA LEU A 36 -7.89 -1.46 -5.30
C LEU A 36 -8.94 -2.39 -5.94
N ALA A 37 -8.51 -3.39 -6.69
CA ALA A 37 -9.41 -4.30 -7.38
C ALA A 37 -10.33 -5.03 -6.39
N PRO A 38 -11.59 -5.31 -6.76
CA PRO A 38 -12.49 -6.12 -5.92
C PRO A 38 -11.92 -7.49 -5.56
N TYR A 39 -11.05 -8.03 -6.43
CA TYR A 39 -10.37 -9.31 -6.33
C TYR A 39 -8.88 -9.18 -5.92
N ALA A 40 -8.45 -8.02 -5.42
CA ALA A 40 -7.08 -7.86 -4.96
C ALA A 40 -6.75 -8.86 -3.85
N GLU A 41 -5.54 -9.43 -3.87
CA GLU A 41 -5.09 -10.43 -2.89
C GLU A 41 -5.21 -9.90 -1.46
N LYS A 42 -4.79 -8.64 -1.26
CA LYS A 42 -5.08 -7.84 -0.07
C LYS A 42 -5.81 -6.57 -0.46
N LYS A 43 -7.14 -6.61 -0.34
CA LYS A 43 -8.00 -5.48 -0.67
C LYS A 43 -7.72 -4.26 0.21
N LEU A 44 -7.71 -3.07 -0.39
CA LEU A 44 -7.62 -1.82 0.33
C LEU A 44 -8.84 -1.63 1.22
N THR A 45 -8.60 -1.27 2.48
CA THR A 45 -9.65 -0.98 3.46
C THR A 45 -9.44 0.39 4.06
N LYS A 46 -10.50 0.97 4.64
CA LYS A 46 -10.41 2.22 5.40
C LYS A 46 -9.36 2.15 6.51
N GLN A 47 -9.30 1.03 7.22
CA GLN A 47 -8.30 0.79 8.28
C GLN A 47 -6.86 0.80 7.74
N SER A 48 -6.64 0.35 6.49
CA SER A 48 -5.33 0.41 5.86
C SER A 48 -4.89 1.86 5.65
N ILE A 49 -5.82 2.71 5.22
CA ILE A 49 -5.61 4.16 5.02
C ILE A 49 -5.36 4.85 6.36
N GLU A 50 -6.22 4.61 7.35
CA GLU A 50 -6.11 5.20 8.69
C GLU A 50 -4.83 4.78 9.43
N TRP A 51 -4.28 3.60 9.11
CA TRP A 51 -3.01 3.15 9.66
C TRP A 51 -1.80 3.89 9.08
N ALA A 52 -1.87 4.38 7.85
CA ALA A 52 -0.71 4.87 7.11
C ALA A 52 -0.38 6.35 7.38
N ASP A 53 0.90 6.66 7.60
CA ASP A 53 1.37 8.06 7.64
C ASP A 53 1.55 8.60 6.21
N LYS A 54 1.92 7.73 5.27
CA LYS A 54 2.12 8.06 3.85
C LYS A 54 1.58 6.95 2.95
N ILE A 55 0.91 7.36 1.86
CA ILE A 55 0.34 6.45 0.87
C ILE A 55 0.99 6.71 -0.49
N PHE A 56 1.44 5.64 -1.14
CA PHE A 56 2.04 5.65 -2.46
C PHE A 56 1.19 4.80 -3.39
N VAL A 57 0.77 5.38 -4.51
CA VAL A 57 0.06 4.68 -5.57
C VAL A 57 0.99 4.44 -6.75
N MET A 58 0.84 3.30 -7.42
CA MET A 58 1.69 2.94 -8.57
C MET A 58 1.33 3.65 -9.88
N GLU A 59 0.10 4.16 -9.97
CA GLU A 59 -0.44 4.82 -11.17
C GLU A 59 -1.26 6.03 -10.72
N HIS A 60 -1.41 7.04 -11.58
CA HIS A 60 -2.09 8.28 -11.21
C HIS A 60 -3.59 8.04 -10.99
N GLU A 61 -4.17 7.18 -11.81
CA GLU A 61 -5.56 6.73 -11.85
C GLU A 61 -5.99 6.13 -10.50
N HIS A 62 -5.08 5.45 -9.81
CA HIS A 62 -5.33 4.90 -8.48
C HIS A 62 -5.63 6.00 -7.44
N LYS A 63 -5.15 7.25 -7.61
CA LYS A 63 -5.50 8.35 -6.69
C LYS A 63 -6.98 8.71 -6.74
N ILE A 64 -7.58 8.58 -7.92
CA ILE A 64 -8.98 8.96 -8.16
C ILE A 64 -9.92 7.95 -7.47
N MET A 65 -9.49 6.70 -7.32
CA MET A 65 -10.26 5.62 -6.70
C MET A 65 -10.11 5.53 -5.17
N LEU A 66 -9.39 6.48 -4.55
CA LEU A 66 -9.23 6.56 -3.09
C LEU A 66 -10.36 7.36 -2.40
N PHE A 67 -11.34 7.84 -3.17
CA PHE A 67 -12.53 8.59 -2.71
C PHE A 67 -13.79 7.96 -3.30
#